data_AF-A0AB39XMM2-F1
#
_entry.id   AF-A0AB39XMM2-F1
#
_cell.length_a   1.000
_cell.length_b   1.000
_cell.length_c   1.000
_cell.angle_alpha   90.00
_cell.angle_beta   90.00
_cell.angle_gamma   90.00
#
_symmetry.space_group_name_H-M   'P 1'
#
loop_
_entity.id
_entity.type
_entity.pdbx_description
1 polymer ?
#
loop_
_entity_poly.entity_id
_entity_poly.type
_entity_poly.pdbx_seq_one_letter_code
_entity_poly.pdbx_strand_id
1 'polypeptide(L)'
;MVFVNTLWSGLGGEGHVELAWLEATLREHGDARHKLVLGHHPVFPINGFTGTYQREIGHEYSRPFWDILVNQNVLAYLCSHILAFDVQAHRGVLQICTAGAGTAHRMPEGVEYLHCVQAALDEQGLRYQVLDIDGAVRERMEWPLPDPDPAGWRELPLGDVEAPLSGCVQSGGRIELRLLGQSAATDVASAQTILTAFAPGSIAPFWLGLRGPKQTLTAIVGRQPGRSPSYWFGPDLPAGDGFDIHVTIYPDMGPGGLLYRHHNSSLWSSFTAAAAQGLEQLSWPRHWAIGHGQGGSEDRAFRGAALNVLIA
;
A
#
# COMPACT_ATOMS: atom_id res chain seq x y z
N MET A 1 4.52 24.80 1.10
CA MET A 1 3.59 24.08 0.20
C MET A 1 3.88 24.54 -1.22
N VAL A 2 3.83 23.63 -2.20
CA VAL A 2 4.07 23.93 -3.63
C VAL A 2 2.86 23.46 -4.42
N PHE A 3 2.34 24.29 -5.33
CA PHE A 3 1.17 23.98 -6.14
C PHE A 3 1.61 23.78 -7.59
N VAL A 4 1.41 22.58 -8.11
CA VAL A 4 1.72 22.24 -9.51
C VAL A 4 0.46 22.37 -10.36
N ASN A 5 0.58 23.07 -11.47
CA ASN A 5 -0.53 23.19 -12.40
C ASN A 5 -0.55 22.01 -13.37
N THR A 6 -1.43 21.04 -13.11
CA THR A 6 -1.62 19.86 -13.96
C THR A 6 -2.69 20.07 -15.06
N LEU A 7 -3.06 21.32 -15.34
CA LEU A 7 -4.10 21.72 -16.31
C LEU A 7 -3.63 22.90 -17.19
N TRP A 8 -2.34 23.24 -17.18
CA TRP A 8 -1.87 24.42 -17.87
C TRP A 8 -1.84 24.21 -19.39
N SER A 9 -2.65 25.00 -20.11
CA SER A 9 -2.74 24.94 -21.58
C SER A 9 -1.41 25.23 -22.28
N GLY A 10 -0.51 25.99 -21.66
CA GLY A 10 0.84 26.27 -22.20
C GLY A 10 1.74 25.05 -22.35
N LEU A 11 1.41 23.92 -21.69
CA LEU A 11 2.15 22.65 -21.80
C LEU A 11 1.37 21.54 -22.51
N GLY A 12 0.17 21.83 -23.02
CA GLY A 12 -0.70 20.82 -23.63
C GLY A 12 -1.99 20.54 -22.86
N GLY A 13 -2.19 21.12 -21.67
CA GLY A 13 -3.44 21.03 -20.91
C GLY A 13 -3.41 19.95 -19.83
N GLU A 14 -4.43 19.08 -19.83
CA GLU A 14 -4.63 18.05 -18.79
C GLU A 14 -3.40 17.17 -18.62
N GLY A 15 -3.02 16.89 -17.37
CA GLY A 15 -1.98 15.92 -17.01
C GLY A 15 -0.53 16.31 -17.36
N HIS A 16 -0.27 17.50 -17.91
CA HIS A 16 1.09 18.00 -18.13
C HIS A 16 1.65 18.73 -16.89
N VAL A 17 2.96 18.63 -16.66
CA VAL A 17 3.63 19.21 -15.48
C VAL A 17 4.99 19.85 -15.79
N GLU A 18 5.29 20.97 -15.12
CA GLU A 18 6.58 21.66 -15.20
C GLU A 18 7.62 21.06 -14.25
N LEU A 19 8.38 20.08 -14.73
CA LEU A 19 9.37 19.37 -13.92
C LEU A 19 10.53 20.27 -13.47
N ALA A 20 11.09 21.07 -14.38
CA ALA A 20 12.26 21.90 -14.09
C ALA A 20 11.95 22.99 -13.06
N TRP A 21 10.77 23.61 -13.17
CA TRP A 21 10.30 24.58 -12.19
C TRP A 21 10.06 23.93 -10.82
N LEU A 22 9.35 22.80 -10.78
CA LEU A 22 9.08 22.07 -9.54
C LEU A 22 10.37 21.71 -8.80
N GLU A 23 11.35 21.17 -9.51
CA GLU A 23 12.64 20.79 -8.92
C GLU A 23 13.37 22.02 -8.36
N ALA A 24 13.41 23.12 -9.12
CA ALA A 24 14.06 24.35 -8.67
C ALA A 24 13.40 24.93 -7.41
N THR A 25 12.06 25.01 -7.39
CA THR A 25 11.29 25.50 -6.24
C THR A 25 11.49 24.62 -5.01
N LEU A 26 11.45 23.29 -5.15
CA LEU A 26 11.67 22.40 -4.00
C LEU A 26 13.10 22.48 -3.45
N ARG A 27 14.09 22.70 -4.33
CA ARG A 27 15.50 22.88 -3.95
C ARG A 27 15.72 24.19 -3.20
N GLU A 28 15.06 25.27 -3.63
CA GLU A 28 15.07 26.57 -2.94
C GLU A 28 14.52 26.47 -1.50
N HIS A 29 13.56 25.57 -1.27
CA HIS A 29 12.98 25.27 0.04
C HIS A 29 13.53 23.98 0.66
N GLY A 30 14.81 23.69 0.43
CA GLY A 30 15.47 22.48 0.92
C GLY A 30 15.48 22.34 2.45
N ASP A 31 15.45 23.46 3.17
CA ASP A 31 15.48 23.57 4.64
C ASP A 31 14.10 23.39 5.30
N ALA A 32 13.02 23.40 4.52
CA ALA A 32 11.68 23.17 5.05
C ALA A 32 11.54 21.74 5.60
N ARG A 33 11.21 21.63 6.90
CA ARG A 33 10.99 20.35 7.60
C ARG A 33 9.94 19.47 6.93
N HIS A 34 8.84 20.08 6.48
CA HIS A 34 7.77 19.39 5.78
C HIS A 34 7.48 20.08 4.46
N LYS A 35 7.45 19.30 3.38
CA LYS A 35 7.08 19.73 2.04
C LYS A 35 5.81 19.01 1.60
N LEU A 36 4.80 19.78 1.26
CA LEU A 36 3.57 19.29 0.63
C LEU A 36 3.52 19.83 -0.79
N VAL A 37 3.28 18.96 -1.74
CA VAL A 37 3.02 19.33 -3.15
C VAL A 37 1.55 19.07 -3.43
N LEU A 38 0.89 19.97 -4.14
CA LEU A 38 -0.53 19.89 -4.44
C LEU A 38 -0.73 20.00 -5.95
N GLY A 39 -1.52 19.11 -6.53
CA GLY A 39 -1.89 19.13 -7.95
C GLY A 39 -3.31 18.61 -8.15
N HIS A 40 -3.84 18.71 -9.37
CA HIS A 40 -5.18 18.20 -9.63
C HIS A 40 -5.16 16.69 -9.92
N HIS A 41 -4.32 16.24 -10.84
CA HIS A 41 -4.23 14.84 -11.28
C HIS A 41 -3.34 13.98 -10.36
N PRO A 42 -3.71 12.73 -10.06
CA PRO A 42 -2.79 11.78 -9.44
C PRO A 42 -1.64 11.40 -10.38
N VAL A 43 -0.57 10.86 -9.79
CA VAL A 43 0.56 10.25 -10.49
C VAL A 43 0.35 8.75 -10.68
N PHE A 44 -0.12 8.07 -9.63
CA PHE A 44 -0.41 6.64 -9.66
C PHE A 44 -1.92 6.37 -9.75
N PRO A 45 -2.33 5.25 -10.36
CA PRO A 45 -3.73 4.84 -10.42
C PRO A 45 -4.39 4.82 -9.04
N ILE A 46 -5.67 5.19 -8.99
CA ILE A 46 -6.47 5.22 -7.77
C ILE A 46 -7.57 4.18 -7.90
N ASN A 47 -7.67 3.22 -6.98
CA ASN A 47 -8.80 2.27 -6.90
C ASN A 47 -9.15 1.56 -8.23
N GLY A 48 -8.16 1.34 -9.11
CA GLY A 48 -8.34 0.74 -10.43
C GLY A 48 -8.69 1.73 -11.56
N PHE A 49 -8.93 3.01 -11.25
CA PHE A 49 -9.01 4.08 -12.24
C PHE A 49 -7.62 4.37 -12.80
N THR A 50 -7.44 4.07 -14.09
CA THR A 50 -6.20 4.33 -14.83
C THR A 50 -6.51 4.85 -16.24
N GLY A 51 -5.60 5.63 -16.79
CA GLY A 51 -5.70 6.27 -18.09
C GLY A 51 -4.84 7.53 -18.12
N THR A 52 -3.69 7.47 -18.80
CA THR A 52 -2.78 8.60 -18.97
C THR A 52 -3.51 9.85 -19.47
N TYR A 53 -3.21 11.00 -18.87
CA TYR A 53 -3.84 12.32 -19.10
C TYR A 53 -5.30 12.43 -18.66
N GLN A 54 -6.10 11.39 -18.87
CA GLN A 54 -7.51 11.38 -18.49
C GLN A 54 -7.73 11.12 -17.00
N ARG A 55 -6.84 10.39 -16.35
CA ARG A 55 -6.97 9.90 -14.96
C ARG A 55 -5.70 10.19 -14.18
N GLU A 56 -4.53 9.87 -14.72
CA GLU A 56 -3.23 10.25 -14.16
C GLU A 56 -2.55 11.34 -15.00
N ILE A 57 -1.46 11.94 -14.49
CA ILE A 57 -0.57 12.76 -15.31
C ILE A 57 0.03 11.96 -16.48
N GLY A 58 0.64 12.64 -17.44
CA GLY A 58 1.34 12.00 -18.56
C GLY A 58 2.36 10.96 -18.07
N HIS A 59 2.37 9.79 -18.70
CA HIS A 59 3.27 8.68 -18.38
C HIS A 59 4.76 9.09 -18.48
N GLU A 60 5.08 9.99 -19.41
CA GLU A 60 6.39 10.60 -19.58
C GLU A 60 6.82 11.46 -18.37
N TYR A 61 5.86 11.97 -17.62
CA TYR A 61 6.10 12.78 -16.43
C TYR A 61 6.07 11.97 -15.14
N SER A 62 5.35 10.85 -15.11
CA SER A 62 5.04 10.10 -13.89
C SER A 62 6.28 9.76 -13.06
N ARG A 63 7.28 9.13 -13.69
CA ARG A 63 8.53 8.78 -13.01
C ARG A 63 9.39 10.00 -12.67
N PRO A 64 9.74 10.90 -13.61
CA PRO A 64 10.54 12.08 -13.29
C PRO A 64 9.92 12.97 -12.20
N PHE A 65 8.61 13.18 -12.24
CA PHE A 65 7.88 13.94 -11.23
C PHE A 65 8.03 13.29 -9.85
N TRP A 66 7.80 11.98 -9.75
CA TRP A 66 7.92 11.29 -8.47
C TRP A 66 9.36 11.22 -7.96
N ASP A 67 10.33 11.03 -8.86
CA ASP A 67 11.75 11.07 -8.53
C ASP A 67 12.14 12.42 -7.90
N ILE A 68 11.63 13.54 -8.43
CA ILE A 68 11.81 14.87 -7.82
C ILE A 68 11.23 14.89 -6.40
N LEU A 69 10.00 14.41 -6.20
CA LEU A 69 9.37 14.41 -4.87
C LEU A 69 10.18 13.61 -3.85
N VAL A 70 10.64 12.42 -4.23
CA VAL A 70 11.48 11.55 -3.38
C VAL A 70 12.81 12.23 -3.07
N ASN A 71 13.54 12.70 -4.10
CA ASN A 71 14.86 13.31 -3.93
C ASN A 71 14.82 14.59 -3.10
N GLN A 72 13.70 15.31 -3.15
CA GLN A 72 13.48 16.52 -2.39
C GLN A 72 12.77 16.26 -1.05
N ASN A 73 12.67 15.01 -0.58
CA ASN A 73 12.06 14.64 0.71
C ASN A 73 10.66 15.27 0.91
N VAL A 74 9.83 15.21 -0.13
CA VAL A 74 8.43 15.65 -0.04
C VAL A 74 7.66 14.67 0.85
N LEU A 75 6.88 15.19 1.79
CA LEU A 75 6.09 14.37 2.71
C LEU A 75 4.89 13.75 2.00
N ALA A 76 4.14 14.57 1.26
CA ALA A 76 2.96 14.14 0.54
C ALA A 76 2.72 14.98 -0.72
N TYR A 77 2.24 14.30 -1.75
CA TYR A 77 1.56 14.84 -2.91
C TYR A 77 0.05 14.72 -2.71
N LEU A 78 -0.65 15.85 -2.62
CA LEU A 78 -2.11 15.90 -2.49
C LEU A 78 -2.69 16.12 -3.88
N CYS A 79 -3.59 15.22 -4.28
CA CYS A 79 -4.26 15.28 -5.56
C CYS A 79 -5.77 15.07 -5.42
N SER A 80 -6.47 15.32 -6.52
CA SER A 80 -7.93 15.17 -6.61
C SER A 80 -8.25 14.43 -7.91
N HIS A 81 -9.20 14.94 -8.70
CA HIS A 81 -9.62 14.43 -10.02
C HIS A 81 -10.38 13.10 -10.00
N ILE A 82 -9.84 12.07 -9.38
CA ILE A 82 -10.54 10.79 -9.21
C ILE A 82 -11.51 10.91 -8.05
N LEU A 83 -12.80 10.65 -8.30
CA LEU A 83 -13.90 10.75 -7.35
C LEU A 83 -13.88 9.61 -6.33
N ALA A 84 -12.78 9.52 -5.59
CA ALA A 84 -12.47 8.49 -4.62
C ALA A 84 -11.64 9.06 -3.47
N PHE A 85 -11.51 8.28 -2.40
CA PHE A 85 -10.46 8.45 -1.41
C PHE A 85 -9.43 7.32 -1.55
N ASP A 86 -8.14 7.67 -1.53
CA ASP A 86 -7.05 6.69 -1.40
C ASP A 86 -5.77 7.36 -0.90
N VAL A 87 -4.98 6.62 -0.13
CA VAL A 87 -3.63 7.00 0.26
C VAL A 87 -2.68 5.87 -0.05
N GLN A 88 -1.65 6.18 -0.83
CA GLN A 88 -0.60 5.25 -1.20
C GLN A 88 0.76 5.84 -0.84
N ALA A 89 1.66 5.01 -0.30
CA ALA A 89 3.06 5.39 -0.17
C ALA A 89 3.85 4.91 -1.39
N HIS A 90 4.77 5.72 -1.89
CA HIS A 90 5.70 5.29 -2.93
C HIS A 90 7.08 5.84 -2.61
N ARG A 91 7.99 4.96 -2.18
CA ARG A 91 9.36 5.33 -1.76
C ARG A 91 9.37 6.45 -0.72
N GLY A 92 8.50 6.33 0.29
CA GLY A 92 8.41 7.22 1.45
C GLY A 92 7.58 8.49 1.26
N VAL A 93 7.19 8.82 0.04
CA VAL A 93 6.29 9.95 -0.27
C VAL A 93 4.85 9.43 -0.33
N LEU A 94 3.90 10.15 0.28
CA LEU A 94 2.48 9.80 0.19
C LEU A 94 1.84 10.43 -1.05
N GLN A 95 1.02 9.68 -1.79
CA GLN A 95 0.00 10.24 -2.68
C GLN A 95 -1.34 10.17 -1.94
N ILE A 96 -1.93 11.32 -1.65
CA ILE A 96 -3.23 11.43 -0.99
C ILE A 96 -4.24 11.95 -2.01
N CYS A 97 -5.12 11.07 -2.48
CA CYS A 97 -6.22 11.43 -3.37
C CYS A 97 -7.49 11.68 -2.56
N THR A 98 -8.06 12.88 -2.70
CA THR A 98 -9.32 13.25 -2.04
C THR A 98 -10.17 14.08 -2.98
N ALA A 99 -11.28 13.51 -3.47
CA ALA A 99 -12.29 14.23 -4.24
C ALA A 99 -13.73 13.94 -3.77
N GLY A 100 -13.90 13.83 -2.45
CA GLY A 100 -15.17 13.49 -1.78
C GLY A 100 -16.21 14.60 -1.65
N ALA A 101 -15.96 15.82 -2.12
CA ALA A 101 -16.67 17.00 -1.59
C ALA A 101 -18.04 17.34 -2.22
N GLY A 102 -18.52 16.67 -3.28
CA GLY A 102 -19.81 17.07 -3.87
C GLY A 102 -20.34 16.36 -5.10
N THR A 103 -19.69 15.29 -5.58
CA THR A 103 -20.06 14.60 -6.82
C THR A 103 -20.62 13.19 -6.56
N ALA A 104 -21.38 13.01 -5.48
CA ALA A 104 -21.92 11.70 -5.05
C ALA A 104 -22.61 10.93 -6.19
N HIS A 105 -23.39 11.63 -7.02
CA HIS A 105 -24.10 11.06 -8.17
C HIS A 105 -23.20 10.47 -9.28
N ARG A 106 -21.88 10.68 -9.20
CA ARG A 106 -20.87 10.13 -10.12
C ARG A 106 -19.94 9.13 -9.45
N MET A 107 -20.06 8.94 -8.14
CA MET A 107 -19.26 8.00 -7.36
C MET A 107 -19.84 6.58 -7.51
N PRO A 108 -19.01 5.54 -7.62
CA PRO A 108 -19.49 4.16 -7.55
C PRO A 108 -20.22 3.88 -6.23
N GLU A 109 -21.53 3.57 -6.33
CA GLU A 109 -22.40 3.34 -5.18
C GLU A 109 -21.90 2.18 -4.31
N GLY A 110 -21.92 2.37 -2.99
CA GLY A 110 -21.51 1.35 -2.01
C GLY A 110 -20.01 1.08 -1.96
N VAL A 111 -19.20 1.80 -2.74
CA VAL A 111 -17.75 1.68 -2.79
C VAL A 111 -17.11 2.99 -2.37
N GLU A 112 -17.38 4.07 -3.10
CA GLU A 112 -16.89 5.42 -2.79
C GLU A 112 -17.97 6.22 -2.04
N TYR A 113 -17.53 7.25 -1.31
CA TYR A 113 -18.43 8.02 -0.45
C TYR A 113 -17.99 9.48 -0.34
N LEU A 114 -18.96 10.34 -0.02
CA LEU A 114 -18.70 11.74 0.29
C LEU A 114 -17.90 11.85 1.58
N HIS A 115 -16.85 12.66 1.57
CA HIS A 115 -15.95 12.76 2.71
C HIS A 115 -15.27 14.12 2.84
N CYS A 116 -14.74 14.38 4.03
CA CYS A 116 -13.72 15.39 4.25
C CYS A 116 -12.50 14.78 4.94
N VAL A 117 -11.31 15.24 4.56
CA VAL A 117 -10.05 14.87 5.21
C VAL A 117 -9.70 15.93 6.24
N GLN A 118 -9.53 15.51 7.49
CA GLN A 118 -8.99 16.35 8.56
C GLN A 118 -7.57 15.90 8.85
N ALA A 119 -6.60 16.80 8.69
CA ALA A 119 -5.19 16.50 8.89
C ALA A 119 -4.53 17.47 9.88
N ALA A 120 -3.60 16.95 10.66
CA ALA A 120 -2.68 17.69 11.52
C ALA A 120 -1.24 17.41 11.08
N LEU A 121 -0.44 18.47 10.96
CA LEU A 121 0.99 18.38 10.64
C LEU A 121 1.76 19.10 11.74
N ASP A 122 2.62 18.35 12.42
CA ASP A 122 3.49 18.87 13.48
C ASP A 122 4.86 18.20 13.45
N GLU A 123 5.62 18.36 14.53
CA GLU A 123 6.97 17.82 14.65
C GLU A 123 7.06 16.30 14.46
N GLN A 124 6.01 15.57 14.83
CA GLN A 124 5.99 14.11 14.73
C GLN A 124 5.62 13.64 13.31
N GLY A 125 5.07 14.53 12.48
CA GLY A 125 4.68 14.25 11.10
C GLY A 125 3.20 14.52 10.83
N LEU A 126 2.66 13.79 9.86
CA LEU A 126 1.29 13.92 9.39
C LEU A 126 0.40 12.90 10.12
N ARG A 127 -0.73 13.37 10.67
CA ARG A 127 -1.84 12.51 11.10
C ARG A 127 -3.10 12.98 10.40
N TYR A 128 -3.88 12.06 9.85
CA TYR A 128 -5.18 12.40 9.29
C TYR A 128 -6.27 11.43 9.73
N GLN A 129 -7.51 11.92 9.63
CA GLN A 129 -8.72 11.10 9.63
C GLN A 129 -9.62 11.54 8.48
N VAL A 130 -10.42 10.61 7.97
CA VAL A 130 -11.42 10.86 6.94
C VAL A 130 -12.79 10.69 7.56
N LEU A 131 -13.62 11.71 7.41
CA LEU A 131 -14.97 11.73 7.97
C LEU A 131 -15.98 11.57 6.82
N ASP A 132 -16.94 10.68 6.99
CA ASP A 132 -18.12 10.64 6.12
C ASP A 132 -19.15 11.71 6.51
N ILE A 133 -20.28 11.72 5.81
CA ILE A 133 -21.37 12.69 6.01
C ILE A 133 -22.08 12.55 7.36
N ASP A 134 -21.94 11.41 8.02
CA ASP A 134 -22.47 11.16 9.37
C ASP A 134 -21.44 11.53 10.46
N GLY A 135 -20.24 11.97 10.05
CA GLY A 135 -19.13 12.28 10.93
C GLY A 135 -18.39 11.05 11.45
N ALA A 136 -18.64 9.87 10.88
CA ALA A 136 -17.92 8.66 11.25
C ALA A 136 -16.52 8.65 10.61
N VAL A 137 -15.52 8.22 11.38
CA VAL A 137 -14.16 8.05 10.87
C VAL A 137 -14.11 6.79 10.01
N ARG A 138 -13.77 6.96 8.73
CA ARG A 138 -13.66 5.88 7.74
C ARG A 138 -12.25 5.36 7.60
N GLU A 139 -11.27 6.25 7.55
CA GLU A 139 -9.85 5.96 7.48
C GLU A 139 -9.07 6.89 8.40
N ARG A 140 -7.89 6.45 8.81
CA ARG A 140 -6.92 7.21 9.59
C ARG A 140 -5.51 6.71 9.34
N MET A 141 -4.55 7.60 9.49
CA MET A 141 -3.14 7.26 9.36
C MET A 141 -2.28 8.24 10.15
N GLU A 142 -1.19 7.73 10.70
CA GLU A 142 -0.02 8.49 11.14
C GLU A 142 1.16 8.25 10.21
N TRP A 143 1.96 9.27 9.91
CA TRP A 143 3.12 9.17 9.04
C TRP A 143 4.27 10.11 9.46
N PRO A 144 5.52 9.63 9.53
CA PRO A 144 5.97 8.26 9.21
C PRO A 144 5.39 7.22 10.17
N LEU A 145 5.31 5.95 9.72
CA LEU A 145 4.90 4.85 10.58
C LEU A 145 5.91 4.70 11.74
N PRO A 146 5.46 4.67 13.00
CA PRO A 146 6.35 4.31 14.11
C PRO A 146 6.88 2.89 13.92
N ASP A 147 8.15 2.66 14.24
CA ASP A 147 8.66 1.28 14.26
C ASP A 147 8.05 0.50 15.43
N PRO A 148 7.79 -0.81 15.29
CA PRO A 148 7.36 -1.65 16.40
C PRO A 148 8.41 -1.69 17.51
N ASP A 149 7.96 -1.95 18.74
CA ASP A 149 8.86 -2.29 19.83
C ASP A 149 9.72 -3.51 19.42
N PRO A 150 11.07 -3.39 19.42
CA PRO A 150 11.96 -4.51 19.14
C PRO A 150 11.68 -5.76 20.00
N ALA A 151 11.20 -5.57 21.24
CA ALA A 151 10.84 -6.66 22.14
C ALA A 151 9.50 -7.34 21.79
N GLY A 152 8.68 -6.72 20.94
CA GLY A 152 7.37 -7.25 20.52
C GLY A 152 7.44 -8.29 19.40
N TRP A 153 8.57 -8.39 18.70
CA TRP A 153 8.74 -9.32 17.59
C TRP A 153 8.76 -10.77 18.08
N ARG A 154 7.98 -11.61 17.40
CA ARG A 154 7.89 -13.06 17.65
C ARG A 154 8.09 -13.83 16.37
N GLU A 155 8.86 -14.90 16.42
CA GLU A 155 9.04 -15.81 15.30
C GLU A 155 7.78 -16.69 15.12
N LEU A 156 7.34 -16.83 13.88
CA LEU A 156 6.29 -17.76 13.49
C LEU A 156 6.93 -19.04 12.95
N PRO A 157 6.75 -20.19 13.62
CA PRO A 157 7.37 -21.43 13.17
C PRO A 157 6.80 -21.88 11.81
N LEU A 158 7.61 -22.59 11.03
CA LEU A 158 7.17 -23.20 9.78
C LEU A 158 6.08 -24.24 10.02
N GLY A 159 5.14 -24.36 9.09
CA GLY A 159 4.00 -25.27 9.21
C GLY A 159 2.72 -24.58 9.71
N ASP A 160 1.78 -25.40 10.18
CA ASP A 160 0.53 -24.93 10.79
C ASP A 160 0.79 -24.34 12.18
N VAL A 161 0.27 -23.14 12.41
CA VAL A 161 0.41 -22.41 13.68
C VAL A 161 -0.94 -21.87 14.15
N GLU A 162 -1.11 -21.81 15.48
CA GLU A 162 -2.19 -21.01 16.06
C GLU A 162 -1.87 -19.53 15.81
N ALA A 163 -2.87 -18.81 15.31
CA ALA A 163 -2.68 -17.42 14.92
C ALA A 163 -2.30 -16.54 16.12
N PRO A 164 -1.26 -15.70 16.00
CA PRO A 164 -0.85 -14.76 17.05
C PRO A 164 -1.92 -13.68 17.33
N LEU A 165 -2.87 -13.51 16.40
CA LEU A 165 -4.03 -12.66 16.48
C LEU A 165 -5.20 -13.27 15.69
N SER A 166 -6.43 -13.01 16.10
CA SER A 166 -7.63 -13.43 15.37
C SER A 166 -8.75 -12.41 15.49
N GLY A 167 -9.68 -12.43 14.55
CA GLY A 167 -10.74 -11.42 14.43
C GLY A 167 -10.27 -10.16 13.69
N CYS A 168 -10.99 -9.05 13.87
CA CYS A 168 -10.64 -7.78 13.25
C CYS A 168 -9.48 -7.10 13.99
N VAL A 169 -8.60 -6.45 13.25
CA VAL A 169 -7.60 -5.55 13.84
C VAL A 169 -8.33 -4.34 14.42
N GLN A 170 -7.98 -3.95 15.64
CA GLN A 170 -8.58 -2.78 16.29
C GLN A 170 -8.20 -1.50 15.53
N SER A 171 -9.06 -0.49 15.55
CA SER A 171 -8.76 0.80 14.92
C SER A 171 -7.46 1.40 15.48
N GLY A 172 -6.63 1.92 14.59
CA GLY A 172 -5.27 2.38 14.86
C GLY A 172 -4.23 1.25 14.94
N GLY A 173 -4.66 -0.01 15.02
CA GLY A 173 -3.78 -1.17 15.01
C GLY A 173 -3.25 -1.47 13.62
N ARG A 174 -2.06 -2.07 13.60
CA ARG A 174 -1.40 -2.61 12.39
C ARG A 174 -0.75 -3.94 12.73
N ILE A 175 -0.54 -4.76 11.71
CA ILE A 175 0.24 -6.00 11.82
C ILE A 175 1.52 -5.77 11.05
N GLU A 176 2.66 -6.03 11.67
CA GLU A 176 3.95 -5.97 10.99
C GLU A 176 4.55 -7.35 10.86
N LEU A 177 4.99 -7.68 9.64
CA LEU A 177 5.66 -8.91 9.30
C LEU A 177 7.07 -8.60 8.85
N ARG A 178 8.06 -9.36 9.31
CA ARG A 178 9.40 -9.37 8.74
C ARG A 178 9.63 -10.70 8.07
N LEU A 179 9.86 -10.65 6.77
CA LEU A 179 10.07 -11.80 5.91
C LEU A 179 11.55 -11.91 5.59
N LEU A 180 12.18 -13.01 5.99
CA LEU A 180 13.57 -13.31 5.65
C LEU A 180 13.65 -14.64 4.91
N GLY A 181 14.61 -14.74 4.01
CA GLY A 181 14.92 -16.00 3.34
C GLY A 181 15.65 -15.78 2.04
N GLN A 182 15.68 -16.82 1.23
CA GLN A 182 16.23 -16.80 -0.12
C GLN A 182 15.15 -17.26 -1.10
N SER A 183 14.94 -16.52 -2.18
CA SER A 183 13.97 -16.89 -3.21
C SER A 183 14.43 -18.15 -3.96
N ALA A 184 13.53 -18.82 -4.68
CA ALA A 184 13.91 -19.99 -5.46
C ALA A 184 14.89 -19.61 -6.58
N ALA A 185 15.95 -20.41 -6.77
CA ALA A 185 17.00 -20.14 -7.76
C ALA A 185 16.63 -20.48 -9.22
N THR A 186 15.53 -21.22 -9.43
CA THR A 186 15.05 -21.64 -10.76
C THR A 186 13.63 -21.15 -11.01
N ASP A 187 13.23 -21.09 -12.28
CA ASP A 187 11.98 -20.56 -12.84
C ASP A 187 10.70 -21.20 -12.24
N VAL A 188 10.38 -20.82 -11.01
CA VAL A 188 9.16 -21.22 -10.30
C VAL A 188 8.08 -20.18 -10.60
N ALA A 189 7.40 -20.36 -11.73
CA ALA A 189 6.23 -19.54 -12.07
C ALA A 189 5.01 -19.85 -11.18
N SER A 190 4.97 -21.02 -10.54
CA SER A 190 3.88 -21.43 -9.65
C SER A 190 3.82 -20.58 -8.39
N ALA A 191 2.62 -20.38 -7.85
CA ALA A 191 2.46 -19.69 -6.57
C ALA A 191 3.17 -20.44 -5.43
N GLN A 192 3.85 -19.69 -4.56
CA GLN A 192 4.60 -20.18 -3.40
C GLN A 192 4.15 -19.42 -2.17
N THR A 193 3.83 -20.11 -1.07
CA THR A 193 3.23 -19.49 0.11
C THR A 193 4.29 -19.09 1.11
N ILE A 194 4.27 -17.83 1.56
CA ILE A 194 5.05 -17.38 2.73
C ILE A 194 4.16 -17.50 3.97
N LEU A 195 2.96 -16.95 3.91
CA LEU A 195 1.96 -16.98 4.98
C LEU A 195 0.57 -17.12 4.38
N THR A 196 -0.26 -17.98 4.94
CA THR A 196 -1.69 -18.04 4.63
C THR A 196 -2.49 -18.12 5.93
N ALA A 197 -3.59 -17.38 6.01
CA ALA A 197 -4.52 -17.44 7.14
C ALA A 197 -5.85 -18.00 6.64
N PHE A 198 -6.38 -19.04 7.29
CA PHE A 198 -7.55 -19.76 6.80
C PHE A 198 -8.40 -20.38 7.93
N ALA A 199 -9.66 -20.66 7.61
CA ALA A 199 -10.49 -21.55 8.40
C ALA A 199 -10.55 -22.92 7.70
N PRO A 200 -10.49 -24.04 8.43
CA PRO A 200 -10.61 -25.36 7.82
C PRO A 200 -11.85 -25.48 6.92
N GLY A 201 -11.67 -26.03 5.71
CA GLY A 201 -12.75 -26.19 4.73
C GLY A 201 -13.19 -24.90 4.01
N SER A 202 -12.55 -23.76 4.27
CA SER A 202 -12.85 -22.48 3.60
C SER A 202 -11.68 -22.01 2.74
N ILE A 203 -11.95 -21.17 1.73
CA ILE A 203 -10.90 -20.46 1.01
C ILE A 203 -10.24 -19.47 1.96
N ALA A 204 -8.90 -19.42 1.97
CA ALA A 204 -8.11 -18.51 2.79
C ALA A 204 -8.52 -17.05 2.51
N PRO A 205 -9.03 -16.30 3.50
CA PRO A 205 -9.32 -14.88 3.32
C PRO A 205 -8.04 -14.04 3.18
N PHE A 206 -6.87 -14.56 3.57
CA PHE A 206 -5.59 -13.89 3.36
C PHE A 206 -4.51 -14.90 2.97
N TRP A 207 -3.79 -14.58 1.89
CA TRP A 207 -2.61 -15.30 1.44
C TRP A 207 -1.54 -14.29 1.04
N LEU A 208 -0.31 -14.51 1.49
CA LEU A 208 0.89 -13.74 1.13
C LEU A 208 1.96 -14.71 0.64
N GLY A 209 2.52 -14.44 -0.53
CA GLY A 209 3.51 -15.32 -1.13
C GLY A 209 4.10 -14.79 -2.41
N LEU A 210 4.80 -15.64 -3.16
CA LEU A 210 5.46 -15.29 -4.41
C LEU A 210 4.69 -15.85 -5.60
N ARG A 211 4.58 -15.07 -6.69
CA ARG A 211 3.91 -15.51 -7.92
C ARG A 211 4.68 -15.12 -9.18
N GLY A 212 4.54 -15.96 -10.20
CA GLY A 212 5.08 -15.70 -11.53
C GLY A 212 6.60 -15.85 -11.61
N PRO A 213 7.16 -15.76 -12.83
CA PRO A 213 8.58 -16.01 -13.08
C PRO A 213 9.50 -15.00 -12.39
N LYS A 214 9.01 -13.80 -12.11
CA LYS A 214 9.75 -12.78 -11.35
C LYS A 214 9.68 -12.96 -9.83
N GLN A 215 8.93 -13.95 -9.36
CA GLN A 215 8.67 -14.18 -7.93
C GLN A 215 8.19 -12.91 -7.22
N THR A 216 7.16 -12.27 -7.79
CA THR A 216 6.58 -11.04 -7.25
C THR A 216 5.87 -11.33 -5.93
N LEU A 217 6.26 -10.61 -4.87
CA LEU A 217 5.56 -10.66 -3.58
C LEU A 217 4.12 -10.21 -3.80
N THR A 218 3.16 -11.07 -3.47
CA THR A 218 1.76 -10.87 -3.78
C THR A 218 0.93 -11.20 -2.55
N ALA A 219 0.00 -10.31 -2.20
CA ALA A 219 -1.07 -10.62 -1.27
C ALA A 219 -2.39 -10.83 -2.03
N ILE A 220 -3.15 -11.85 -1.62
CA ILE A 220 -4.49 -12.17 -2.12
C ILE A 220 -5.42 -12.08 -0.92
N VAL A 221 -6.41 -11.19 -1.01
CA VAL A 221 -7.37 -10.95 0.07
C VAL A 221 -8.77 -11.30 -0.41
N GLY A 222 -9.38 -12.29 0.23
CA GLY A 222 -10.77 -12.68 0.04
C GLY A 222 -11.67 -11.76 0.86
N ARG A 223 -12.64 -11.11 0.20
CA ARG A 223 -13.56 -10.18 0.87
C ARG A 223 -14.88 -10.83 1.26
N GLN A 224 -15.54 -11.44 0.28
CA GLN A 224 -16.87 -12.02 0.43
C GLN A 224 -16.91 -13.39 -0.21
N PRO A 225 -17.53 -14.39 0.44
CA PRO A 225 -17.79 -15.68 -0.18
C PRO A 225 -18.46 -15.51 -1.55
N GLY A 226 -17.93 -16.19 -2.58
CA GLY A 226 -18.46 -16.14 -3.95
C GLY A 226 -18.03 -14.93 -4.79
N ARG A 227 -17.21 -14.00 -4.26
CA ARG A 227 -16.56 -12.95 -5.05
C ARG A 227 -15.10 -13.29 -5.30
N SER A 228 -14.58 -12.84 -6.45
CA SER A 228 -13.16 -12.94 -6.75
C SER A 228 -12.35 -12.18 -5.70
N PRO A 229 -11.19 -12.70 -5.27
CA PRO A 229 -10.33 -11.99 -4.34
C PRO A 229 -9.68 -10.79 -5.02
N SER A 230 -9.23 -9.84 -4.20
CA SER A 230 -8.42 -8.71 -4.64
C SER A 230 -6.94 -9.07 -4.53
N TYR A 231 -6.12 -8.49 -5.40
CA TYR A 231 -4.69 -8.74 -5.51
C TYR A 231 -3.91 -7.46 -5.23
N TRP A 232 -2.86 -7.59 -4.41
CA TRP A 232 -1.89 -6.55 -4.14
C TRP A 232 -0.51 -7.07 -4.54
N PHE A 233 0.21 -6.29 -5.32
CA PHE A 233 1.52 -6.64 -5.86
C PHE A 233 2.61 -5.76 -5.24
N GLY A 234 3.55 -6.39 -4.57
CA GLY A 234 4.72 -5.77 -3.97
C GLY A 234 5.94 -5.89 -4.90
N PRO A 235 7.17 -5.91 -4.35
CA PRO A 235 8.39 -6.00 -5.15
C PRO A 235 8.59 -7.41 -5.74
N ASP A 236 9.35 -7.46 -6.83
CA ASP A 236 9.94 -8.71 -7.34
C ASP A 236 11.08 -9.17 -6.42
N LEU A 237 11.15 -10.47 -6.13
CA LEU A 237 12.27 -11.08 -5.39
C LEU A 237 13.15 -11.83 -6.39
N PRO A 238 14.32 -11.28 -6.78
CA PRO A 238 15.15 -11.88 -7.82
C PRO A 238 15.52 -13.32 -7.48
N ALA A 239 15.58 -14.19 -8.49
CA ALA A 239 15.78 -15.63 -8.31
C ALA A 239 17.11 -15.97 -7.65
N GLY A 240 17.08 -16.73 -6.55
CA GLY A 240 18.25 -17.14 -5.79
C GLY A 240 18.81 -16.07 -4.85
N ASP A 241 18.26 -14.84 -4.85
CA ASP A 241 18.71 -13.78 -3.97
C ASP A 241 18.09 -13.90 -2.57
N GLY A 242 18.86 -13.46 -1.58
CA GLY A 242 18.36 -13.25 -0.22
C GLY A 242 17.41 -12.05 -0.16
N PHE A 243 16.37 -12.15 0.66
CA PHE A 243 15.44 -11.06 0.95
C PHE A 243 15.30 -10.85 2.46
N ASP A 244 15.13 -9.59 2.84
CA ASP A 244 14.76 -9.14 4.19
C ASP A 244 13.82 -7.94 4.04
N ILE A 245 12.53 -8.21 4.17
CA ILE A 245 11.45 -7.28 3.82
C ILE A 245 10.49 -7.17 4.98
N HIS A 246 10.16 -5.94 5.34
CA HIS A 246 9.08 -5.63 6.26
C HIS A 246 7.81 -5.43 5.45
N VAL A 247 6.71 -6.03 5.88
CA VAL A 247 5.36 -5.85 5.33
C VAL A 247 4.46 -5.36 6.45
N THR A 248 3.77 -4.25 6.23
CA THR A 248 2.79 -3.71 7.18
C THR A 248 1.40 -3.83 6.60
N ILE A 249 0.50 -4.42 7.37
CA ILE A 249 -0.94 -4.44 7.11
C ILE A 249 -1.57 -3.40 8.03
N TYR A 250 -2.05 -2.31 7.45
CA TYR A 250 -2.64 -1.17 8.14
C TYR A 250 -4.08 -0.95 7.64
N PRO A 251 -5.07 -1.65 8.22
CA PRO A 251 -6.44 -1.67 7.71
C PRO A 251 -7.08 -0.27 7.65
N ASP A 252 -6.76 0.57 8.63
CA ASP A 252 -7.31 1.93 8.77
C ASP A 252 -6.79 2.91 7.71
N MET A 253 -5.71 2.60 6.98
CA MET A 253 -5.16 3.48 5.94
C MET A 253 -5.98 3.47 4.64
N GLY A 254 -6.93 2.53 4.51
CA GLY A 254 -7.72 2.35 3.28
C GLY A 254 -7.00 1.47 2.24
N PRO A 255 -7.27 1.67 0.93
CA PRO A 255 -6.83 0.76 -0.13
C PRO A 255 -5.32 0.55 -0.25
N GLY A 256 -4.52 1.60 0.01
CA GLY A 256 -3.05 1.53 0.03
C GLY A 256 -2.43 0.98 1.32
N GLY A 257 -3.24 0.49 2.27
CA GLY A 257 -2.82 0.03 3.60
C GLY A 257 -2.02 -1.26 3.67
N LEU A 258 -1.65 -1.87 2.53
CA LEU A 258 -0.64 -2.94 2.50
C LEU A 258 0.68 -2.35 2.02
N LEU A 259 1.68 -2.30 2.88
CA LEU A 259 2.93 -1.60 2.66
C LEU A 259 4.12 -2.57 2.74
N TYR A 260 5.23 -2.23 2.09
CA TYR A 260 6.51 -2.89 2.27
C TYR A 260 7.68 -1.91 2.33
N ARG A 261 8.77 -2.35 2.96
CA ARG A 261 10.11 -1.75 2.84
C ARG A 261 11.17 -2.83 2.93
N HIS A 262 12.31 -2.62 2.29
CA HIS A 262 13.50 -3.45 2.57
C HIS A 262 14.04 -3.10 3.96
N HIS A 263 14.61 -4.07 4.68
CA HIS A 263 15.11 -3.86 6.04
C HIS A 263 16.08 -2.67 6.19
N ASN A 264 16.92 -2.45 5.19
CA ASN A 264 17.92 -1.35 5.18
C ASN A 264 17.36 -0.02 4.61
N SER A 265 16.05 0.05 4.36
CA SER A 265 15.39 1.25 3.83
C SER A 265 14.37 1.76 4.85
N SER A 266 14.37 3.05 5.12
CA SER A 266 13.29 3.70 5.87
C SER A 266 12.06 4.02 5.00
N LEU A 267 12.20 3.90 3.68
CA LEU A 267 11.18 4.30 2.71
C LEU A 267 10.18 3.17 2.48
N TRP A 268 8.95 3.40 2.93
CA TRP A 268 7.80 2.53 2.70
C TRP A 268 7.18 2.76 1.31
N SER A 269 6.66 1.69 0.72
CA SER A 269 5.84 1.71 -0.48
C SER A 269 4.60 0.85 -0.29
N SER A 270 3.44 1.30 -0.75
CA SER A 270 2.24 0.50 -0.86
C SER A 270 2.42 -0.58 -1.92
N PHE A 271 1.79 -1.72 -1.72
CA PHE A 271 1.58 -2.67 -2.79
C PHE A 271 0.64 -2.04 -3.83
N THR A 272 0.87 -2.35 -5.09
CA THR A 272 0.00 -1.93 -6.20
C THR A 272 -1.26 -2.78 -6.23
N ALA A 273 -2.43 -2.16 -6.26
CA ALA A 273 -3.72 -2.86 -6.37
C ALA A 273 -4.76 -2.03 -7.15
N ALA A 274 -5.77 -2.71 -7.68
CA ALA A 274 -6.98 -2.09 -8.23
C ALA A 274 -8.15 -2.13 -7.23
N ALA A 275 -7.84 -2.27 -5.94
CA ALA A 275 -8.80 -2.37 -4.87
C ALA A 275 -9.33 -1.00 -4.48
N ALA A 276 -10.64 -0.84 -4.34
CA ALA A 276 -11.27 0.40 -3.87
C ALA A 276 -11.56 0.41 -2.35
N GLN A 277 -11.19 -0.66 -1.65
CA GLN A 277 -11.32 -0.80 -0.21
C GLN A 277 -10.05 -1.48 0.29
N GLY A 278 -9.68 -1.25 1.55
CA GLY A 278 -8.47 -1.80 2.15
C GLY A 278 -8.69 -3.19 2.74
N LEU A 279 -8.09 -3.39 3.91
CA LEU A 279 -8.16 -4.62 4.69
C LEU A 279 -9.06 -4.48 5.93
N GLU A 280 -9.85 -3.40 6.03
CA GLU A 280 -10.67 -3.06 7.19
C GLU A 280 -11.75 -4.09 7.53
N GLN A 281 -12.20 -4.86 6.53
CA GLN A 281 -13.19 -5.93 6.70
C GLN A 281 -12.56 -7.32 6.91
N LEU A 282 -11.23 -7.43 6.89
CA LEU A 282 -10.55 -8.71 7.05
C LEU A 282 -10.65 -9.17 8.52
N SER A 283 -11.41 -10.24 8.74
CA SER A 283 -11.40 -10.98 10.01
C SER A 283 -10.37 -12.10 9.94
N TRP A 284 -9.31 -11.99 10.73
CA TRP A 284 -8.20 -12.93 10.75
C TRP A 284 -8.62 -14.29 11.32
N PRO A 285 -8.43 -15.39 10.56
CA PRO A 285 -8.66 -16.74 11.06
C PRO A 285 -7.68 -17.16 12.15
N ARG A 286 -8.08 -18.14 12.96
CA ARG A 286 -7.25 -18.73 14.03
C ARG A 286 -6.17 -19.69 13.53
N HIS A 287 -6.24 -20.16 12.28
CA HIS A 287 -5.25 -21.07 11.71
C HIS A 287 -4.45 -20.35 10.65
N TRP A 288 -3.14 -20.27 10.87
CA TRP A 288 -2.19 -19.77 9.89
C TRP A 288 -1.27 -20.92 9.49
N ALA A 289 -0.75 -20.86 8.27
CA ALA A 289 0.32 -21.74 7.81
C ALA A 289 1.46 -20.91 7.23
N ILE A 290 2.69 -21.27 7.61
CA ILE A 290 3.92 -20.60 7.19
C ILE A 290 4.71 -21.54 6.28
N GLY A 291 5.07 -21.05 5.09
CA GLY A 291 5.82 -21.82 4.10
C GLY A 291 4.98 -22.80 3.25
N HIS A 292 3.68 -22.93 3.50
CA HIS A 292 2.77 -23.71 2.66
C HIS A 292 1.34 -23.15 2.69
N GLY A 293 0.55 -23.55 1.71
CA GLY A 293 -0.84 -23.16 1.53
C GLY A 293 -1.79 -23.96 2.44
N GLN A 294 -3.06 -23.56 2.44
CA GLN A 294 -4.12 -24.14 3.27
C GLN A 294 -4.39 -25.63 3.04
N GLY A 295 -3.90 -26.21 1.92
CA GLY A 295 -4.04 -27.63 1.59
C GLY A 295 -2.98 -28.53 2.24
N GLY A 296 -2.12 -28.00 3.11
CA GLY A 296 -1.04 -28.73 3.77
C GLY A 296 0.33 -28.51 3.12
N SER A 297 1.34 -29.28 3.55
CA SER A 297 2.76 -29.04 3.25
C SER A 297 3.10 -28.97 1.76
N GLU A 298 2.35 -29.67 0.90
CA GLU A 298 2.57 -29.68 -0.55
C GLU A 298 1.78 -28.61 -1.31
N ASP A 299 0.74 -28.02 -0.70
CA ASP A 299 -0.06 -26.98 -1.37
C ASP A 299 0.78 -25.70 -1.49
N ARG A 300 1.24 -25.38 -2.71
CA ARG A 300 1.98 -24.13 -2.98
C ARG A 300 3.11 -23.90 -1.97
N ALA A 301 3.89 -24.93 -1.68
CA ALA A 301 5.02 -24.85 -0.77
C ALA A 301 6.01 -23.75 -1.20
N PHE A 302 6.61 -23.08 -0.23
CA PHE A 302 7.75 -22.21 -0.47
C PHE A 302 8.93 -23.03 -1.00
N ARG A 303 9.48 -22.65 -2.15
CA ARG A 303 10.58 -23.39 -2.81
C ARG A 303 11.94 -22.71 -2.70
N GLY A 304 11.99 -21.57 -2.01
CA GLY A 304 13.23 -20.94 -1.62
C GLY A 304 13.90 -21.67 -0.44
N ALA A 305 14.89 -21.02 0.16
CA ALA A 305 15.60 -21.54 1.33
C ALA A 305 15.50 -20.60 2.53
N ALA A 306 15.70 -21.16 3.72
CA ALA A 306 15.83 -20.42 4.98
C ALA A 306 14.68 -19.40 5.24
N LEU A 307 13.45 -19.75 4.90
CA LEU A 307 12.29 -18.90 5.17
C LEU A 307 12.14 -18.72 6.69
N ASN A 308 12.13 -17.47 7.13
CA ASN A 308 11.77 -17.07 8.48
C ASN A 308 10.76 -15.92 8.41
N VAL A 309 9.73 -15.98 9.25
CA VAL A 309 8.69 -14.97 9.35
C VAL A 309 8.58 -14.55 10.80
N LEU A 310 8.76 -13.25 11.05
CA LEU A 310 8.48 -12.65 12.35
C LEU A 310 7.23 -11.78 12.26
N ILE A 311 6.54 -11.62 13.39
CA ILE A 311 5.38 -10.75 13.53
C ILE A 311 5.51 -9.84 14.75
N ALA A 312 5.02 -8.61 14.64
CA ALA A 312 4.76 -7.68 15.74
C ALA A 312 3.31 -7.19 15.67
#